data_AF-A0A932F893-F1
#
_entry.id   AF-A0A932F893-F1
#
_cell.length_a   1.000
_cell.length_b   1.000
_cell.length_c   1.000
_cell.angle_alpha   90.00
_cell.angle_beta   90.00
_cell.angle_gamma   90.00
#
_symmetry.space_group_name_H-M   'P 1'
#
loop_
_entity.id
_entity.type
_entity.pdbx_description
1 polymer ?
#
loop_
_entity_poly.entity_id
_entity_poly.type
_entity_poly.pdbx_seq_one_letter_code
_entity_poly.pdbx_strand_id
1 'polypeptide(L)'
;MSFLSRIKDLGKTKDDDEVQSEALSTEGMVTSSGAQSVDTQASPSTIQPGGSTITSDSIISEAAPSEFPPDYHDNRLKAEAAEGPLMAEPQTGLPVIGKWRLDRQQRFIGGALGVGMLGLLLSAFLSVTAADRRAAQSGATGQALMQSQRLAKSVSQALIGRAQAFGEVADSSKVLASNVRGLNKGDSALGLSEVHGAAKEELTKLLPLVDRAEKNADYVLKQKQTLTQVSQALREVNSQSSELLDLAEGIATTKIEKGTVTPAEAASLNQLVMLTQRIGKSANEFLTVEGVSTEAVFLLGKDLNAFKEIAEGLLNGNADLKLTAAKDPAVREQLDALLKIFERTRTQSTFILGSLQGLVAARDAQVAVIDDSEPLRKG
;
A
#
# COMPACT_ATOMS: atom_id res chain seq x y z
N MET A 1 36.85 40.85 32.66
CA MET A 1 36.04 41.11 31.45
C MET A 1 36.62 40.31 30.30
N SER A 2 36.05 39.14 30.01
CA SER A 2 36.37 38.35 28.81
C SER A 2 35.08 37.73 28.30
N PHE A 3 34.83 37.89 27.01
CA PHE A 3 33.55 37.65 26.31
C PHE A 3 33.13 36.17 26.19
N LEU A 4 33.78 35.26 26.92
CA LEU A 4 33.49 33.82 26.92
C LEU A 4 32.62 33.35 28.10
N SER A 5 32.22 34.23 29.02
CA SER A 5 31.36 33.90 30.17
C SER A 5 29.86 34.10 29.94
N ARG A 6 29.41 34.50 28.73
CA ARG A 6 27.98 34.78 28.44
C ARG A 6 27.23 33.70 27.64
N ILE A 7 27.88 32.64 27.18
CA ILE A 7 27.22 31.61 26.34
C ILE A 7 26.98 30.29 27.11
N LYS A 8 27.45 30.19 28.35
CA LYS A 8 27.32 28.97 29.17
C LYS A 8 26.08 28.96 30.10
N ASP A 9 25.23 29.99 30.04
CA ASP A 9 24.21 30.23 31.08
C ASP A 9 22.79 30.49 30.55
N LEU A 10 22.41 29.88 29.42
CA LEU A 10 20.99 29.76 29.04
C LEU A 10 20.64 28.29 28.84
N GLY A 11 19.86 27.76 29.78
CA GLY A 11 19.09 26.55 29.57
C GLY A 11 19.24 25.47 30.63
N LYS A 12 19.27 25.82 31.92
CA LYS A 12 19.06 24.84 33.00
C LYS A 12 18.15 25.39 34.10
N THR A 13 16.88 24.99 34.06
CA THR A 13 15.97 24.81 35.21
C THR A 13 14.99 23.68 34.79
N LYS A 14 15.03 22.47 35.36
CA LYS A 14 14.63 22.04 36.73
C LYS A 14 13.10 21.93 36.81
N ASP A 15 12.43 20.89 37.26
CA ASP A 15 12.66 19.49 37.70
C ASP A 15 11.23 18.89 37.71
N ASP A 16 11.13 17.56 37.73
CA ASP A 16 10.03 16.73 38.26
C ASP A 16 8.60 16.88 37.72
N ASP A 17 8.13 15.85 37.02
CA ASP A 17 7.00 15.06 37.54
C ASP A 17 6.92 13.69 36.87
N GLU A 18 6.99 12.69 37.74
CA GLU A 18 6.83 11.27 37.52
C GLU A 18 5.32 10.98 37.38
N VAL A 19 4.85 10.45 36.24
CA VAL A 19 3.50 9.85 36.19
C VAL A 19 3.48 8.56 35.38
N GLN A 20 3.01 7.53 36.08
CA GLN A 20 2.85 6.14 35.74
C GLN A 20 1.95 5.89 34.52
N SER A 21 2.29 4.84 33.79
CA SER A 21 1.47 4.21 32.77
C SER A 21 0.67 3.06 33.37
N GLU A 22 -0.61 3.26 33.70
CA GLU A 22 -1.58 2.17 33.85
C GLU A 22 -3.03 2.63 33.59
N ALA A 23 -3.81 1.66 33.12
CA ALA A 23 -5.27 1.57 33.10
C ALA A 23 -6.06 2.36 32.03
N LEU A 24 -6.42 1.66 30.94
CA LEU A 24 -7.81 1.23 30.81
C LEU A 24 -7.94 0.00 29.90
N SER A 25 -7.78 -1.17 30.51
CA SER A 25 -8.39 -2.42 30.05
C SER A 25 -9.75 -2.54 30.73
N THR A 26 -10.82 -2.72 29.96
CA THR A 26 -12.08 -3.34 30.37
C THR A 26 -12.67 -3.89 29.09
N GLU A 27 -12.35 -5.14 28.71
CA GLU A 27 -13.05 -6.38 29.09
C GLU A 27 -14.56 -6.37 28.84
N GLY A 28 -15.01 -7.31 28.00
CA GLY A 28 -16.44 -7.62 27.85
C GLY A 28 -16.82 -8.49 26.65
N MET A 29 -16.38 -9.77 26.64
CA MET A 29 -16.98 -10.99 26.06
C MET A 29 -17.88 -10.92 24.79
N VAL A 30 -17.50 -11.55 23.66
CA VAL A 30 -17.81 -12.95 23.22
C VAL A 30 -19.33 -13.18 23.00
N THR A 31 -19.82 -13.46 21.79
CA THR A 31 -19.97 -14.83 21.23
C THR A 31 -20.28 -14.81 19.73
N SER A 32 -19.91 -15.91 19.07
CA SER A 32 -20.09 -16.27 17.66
C SER A 32 -21.49 -16.79 17.31
N SER A 33 -22.04 -16.36 16.17
CA SER A 33 -22.63 -17.19 15.09
C SER A 33 -23.69 -16.43 14.32
N GLY A 34 -23.65 -16.51 12.99
CA GLY A 34 -24.79 -16.16 12.14
C GLY A 34 -24.35 -15.56 10.82
N ALA A 35 -24.34 -16.40 9.78
CA ALA A 35 -24.17 -15.98 8.40
C ALA A 35 -25.20 -14.91 8.02
N GLN A 36 -24.77 -13.85 7.32
CA GLN A 36 -25.54 -13.29 6.19
C GLN A 36 -24.72 -12.28 5.38
N SER A 37 -24.87 -12.45 4.07
CA SER A 37 -24.47 -11.62 2.94
C SER A 37 -24.53 -10.11 3.18
N VAL A 38 -23.43 -9.41 2.84
CA VAL A 38 -23.42 -7.95 2.65
C VAL A 38 -24.00 -7.65 1.27
N ASP A 39 -25.25 -7.20 1.26
CA ASP A 39 -25.91 -6.60 0.11
C ASP A 39 -25.79 -5.07 0.20
N THR A 40 -25.55 -4.41 -0.92
CA THR A 40 -25.37 -2.97 -1.04
C THR A 40 -26.60 -2.37 -1.70
N GLN A 41 -27.46 -1.70 -0.94
CA GLN A 41 -28.55 -0.86 -1.46
C GLN A 41 -28.62 0.40 -0.57
N ALA A 42 -28.36 1.61 -1.09
CA ALA A 42 -29.16 2.39 -2.04
C ALA A 42 -30.58 2.66 -1.51
N SER A 43 -30.77 3.84 -0.95
CA SER A 43 -32.02 4.36 -0.42
C SER A 43 -33.05 4.66 -1.53
N PRO A 44 -34.33 4.29 -1.35
CA PRO A 44 -35.44 4.92 -2.03
C PRO A 44 -36.40 5.60 -1.03
N SER A 45 -36.66 6.89 -1.21
CA SER A 45 -37.75 7.58 -0.50
C SER A 45 -39.01 7.58 -1.36
N THR A 46 -39.97 6.78 -0.91
CA THR A 46 -41.43 6.76 -1.17
C THR A 46 -42.08 8.15 -1.08
N ILE A 47 -43.11 8.44 -1.91
CA ILE A 47 -44.49 8.83 -1.48
C ILE A 47 -45.54 8.48 -2.58
N GLN A 48 -46.61 7.83 -2.11
CA GLN A 48 -47.86 7.35 -2.73
C GLN A 48 -48.95 8.45 -2.83
N PRO A 49 -49.94 8.39 -3.75
CA PRO A 49 -51.09 9.32 -3.77
C PRO A 49 -52.36 8.75 -3.09
N GLY A 50 -53.19 9.61 -2.48
CA GLY A 50 -54.50 9.21 -1.93
C GLY A 50 -55.43 10.35 -1.48
N GLY A 51 -56.50 10.56 -2.26
CA GLY A 51 -57.89 10.96 -1.98
C GLY A 51 -58.38 11.65 -0.68
N SER A 52 -58.96 12.85 -0.89
CA SER A 52 -60.29 13.38 -0.48
C SER A 52 -60.84 13.22 0.96
N THR A 53 -61.18 14.33 1.67
CA THR A 53 -62.56 14.90 1.83
C THR A 53 -62.72 15.93 3.01
N ILE A 54 -63.33 17.09 2.68
CA ILE A 54 -64.47 17.80 3.35
C ILE A 54 -64.27 18.81 4.53
N THR A 55 -64.98 19.95 4.35
CA THR A 55 -65.50 21.02 5.26
C THR A 55 -64.55 22.12 5.78
N SER A 56 -64.71 23.36 5.30
CA SER A 56 -65.51 24.50 5.86
C SER A 56 -64.73 25.22 6.97
N ASP A 57 -64.57 26.54 7.05
CA ASP A 57 -65.38 27.68 6.61
C ASP A 57 -64.50 28.97 6.65
N SER A 58 -64.80 29.90 5.73
CA SER A 58 -64.67 31.38 5.70
C SER A 58 -63.80 32.14 6.74
N ILE A 59 -63.11 33.23 6.37
CA ILE A 59 -63.57 34.65 6.50
C ILE A 59 -62.55 35.60 5.81
N ILE A 60 -63.04 36.70 5.21
CA ILE A 60 -62.39 37.95 4.69
C ILE A 60 -62.13 38.02 3.15
N SER A 61 -63.16 38.43 2.39
CA SER A 61 -63.37 39.71 1.63
C SER A 61 -62.49 39.94 0.39
N GLU A 62 -63.02 39.84 -0.83
CA GLU A 62 -63.86 40.84 -1.57
C GLU A 62 -63.03 41.95 -2.24
N ALA A 63 -62.83 41.86 -3.57
CA ALA A 63 -63.22 42.87 -4.56
C ALA A 63 -62.59 42.62 -5.96
N ALA A 64 -63.48 42.54 -6.96
CA ALA A 64 -63.39 42.85 -8.40
C ALA A 64 -62.28 42.26 -9.32
N PRO A 65 -62.66 41.49 -10.36
CA PRO A 65 -61.86 41.28 -11.56
C PRO A 65 -62.09 42.40 -12.58
N SER A 66 -61.02 43.07 -13.02
CA SER A 66 -61.08 44.08 -14.08
C SER A 66 -61.46 43.44 -15.43
N GLU A 67 -62.52 43.98 -16.03
CA GLU A 67 -63.05 43.64 -17.35
C GLU A 67 -62.06 43.91 -18.48
N PHE A 68 -62.06 43.01 -19.46
CA PHE A 68 -61.56 43.25 -20.81
C PHE A 68 -62.62 44.00 -21.63
N PRO A 69 -62.28 45.06 -22.37
CA PRO A 69 -63.20 45.65 -23.35
C PRO A 69 -63.45 44.67 -24.50
N PRO A 70 -64.72 44.33 -24.81
CA PRO A 70 -65.09 43.61 -26.00
C PRO A 70 -65.39 44.63 -27.09
N ASP A 71 -64.67 44.64 -28.21
CA ASP A 71 -65.20 45.27 -29.40
C ASP A 71 -64.47 44.91 -30.70
N TYR A 72 -65.29 44.56 -31.70
CA TYR A 72 -65.02 44.35 -33.12
C TYR A 72 -64.46 42.99 -33.58
N HIS A 73 -65.32 41.99 -33.44
CA HIS A 73 -65.67 41.19 -34.62
C HIS A 73 -66.57 42.05 -35.53
N ASP A 74 -66.07 42.47 -36.70
CA ASP A 74 -66.97 42.66 -37.83
C ASP A 74 -66.27 42.42 -39.17
N ASN A 75 -67.04 41.84 -40.09
CA ASN A 75 -66.73 41.59 -41.51
C ASN A 75 -65.90 40.36 -41.86
N ARG A 76 -66.53 39.19 -41.70
CA ARG A 76 -66.40 38.10 -42.67
C ARG A 76 -67.48 38.28 -43.74
N LEU A 77 -67.08 38.11 -45.01
CA LEU A 77 -67.91 37.96 -46.22
C LEU A 77 -68.21 39.25 -47.00
N LYS A 78 -67.30 39.58 -47.93
CA LYS A 78 -67.74 39.95 -49.29
C LYS A 78 -66.82 39.28 -50.31
N ALA A 79 -67.37 38.27 -50.98
CA ALA A 79 -66.83 37.73 -52.21
C ALA A 79 -67.19 38.69 -53.33
N GLU A 80 -66.18 39.32 -53.95
CA GLU A 80 -66.32 39.92 -55.27
C GLU A 80 -65.04 39.60 -56.05
N ALA A 81 -65.21 38.79 -57.08
CA ALA A 81 -64.20 38.52 -58.09
C ALA A 81 -63.96 39.80 -58.90
N ALA A 82 -62.70 40.19 -59.06
CA ALA A 82 -62.26 41.07 -60.13
C ALA A 82 -60.81 40.74 -60.49
N GLU A 83 -60.60 40.41 -61.76
CA GLU A 83 -59.33 40.05 -62.38
C GLU A 83 -58.42 41.28 -62.53
N GLY A 84 -57.10 41.11 -62.32
CA GLY A 84 -56.07 42.12 -62.64
C GLY A 84 -54.69 41.75 -62.09
N PRO A 85 -53.57 42.09 -62.77
CA PRO A 85 -52.50 41.13 -63.04
C PRO A 85 -51.31 41.13 -62.06
N LEU A 86 -50.71 39.93 -61.94
CA LEU A 86 -49.28 39.63 -61.80
C LEU A 86 -48.46 40.19 -60.61
N MET A 87 -47.94 39.23 -59.84
CA MET A 87 -46.61 39.22 -59.18
C MET A 87 -46.43 40.01 -57.87
N ALA A 88 -46.49 39.29 -56.76
CA ALA A 88 -45.50 39.39 -55.67
C ALA A 88 -45.52 38.09 -54.84
N GLU A 89 -44.48 37.26 -54.97
CA GLU A 89 -44.24 36.15 -54.04
C GLU A 89 -44.06 36.69 -52.61
N PRO A 90 -44.58 36.02 -51.57
CA PRO A 90 -44.31 36.40 -50.19
C PRO A 90 -42.82 36.17 -49.91
N GLN A 91 -42.04 37.27 -49.89
CA GLN A 91 -40.64 37.22 -49.53
C GLN A 91 -40.52 36.85 -48.05
N THR A 92 -40.20 35.59 -47.78
CA THR A 92 -39.92 35.12 -46.42
C THR A 92 -38.73 35.91 -45.87
N GLY A 93 -38.95 36.64 -44.78
CA GLY A 93 -38.01 37.55 -44.14
C GLY A 93 -36.84 36.86 -43.43
N LEU A 94 -36.12 35.96 -44.13
CA LEU A 94 -34.89 35.35 -43.66
C LEU A 94 -33.70 36.07 -44.32
N PRO A 95 -32.76 36.64 -43.53
CA PRO A 95 -31.59 37.30 -44.10
C PRO A 95 -30.76 36.30 -44.91
N VAL A 96 -30.21 36.75 -46.03
CA VAL A 96 -29.38 35.99 -47.01
C VAL A 96 -30.15 35.04 -47.95
N ILE A 97 -31.17 34.30 -47.50
CA ILE A 97 -31.82 33.23 -48.32
C ILE A 97 -33.22 33.63 -48.84
N GLY A 98 -33.85 34.67 -48.27
CA GLY A 98 -35.24 35.06 -48.60
C GLY A 98 -35.51 35.56 -50.03
N LYS A 99 -34.48 35.63 -50.89
CA LYS A 99 -34.59 36.04 -52.31
C LYS A 99 -34.62 34.86 -53.29
N TRP A 100 -34.54 33.61 -52.81
CA TRP A 100 -34.44 32.42 -53.65
C TRP A 100 -35.79 31.70 -53.75
N ARG A 101 -36.08 31.06 -54.90
CA ARG A 101 -37.26 30.20 -55.09
C ARG A 101 -37.30 29.12 -53.99
N LEU A 102 -38.50 28.81 -53.48
CA LEU A 102 -38.72 27.87 -52.35
C LEU A 102 -37.96 26.54 -52.49
N ASP A 103 -37.89 25.96 -53.70
CA ASP A 103 -37.17 24.71 -53.98
C ASP A 103 -35.67 24.81 -53.70
N ARG A 104 -35.07 25.96 -53.99
CA ARG A 104 -33.64 26.22 -53.78
C ARG A 104 -33.33 26.49 -52.31
N GLN A 105 -34.25 27.17 -51.60
CA GLN A 105 -34.17 27.40 -50.16
C GLN A 105 -34.27 26.07 -49.38
N GLN A 106 -35.19 25.17 -49.75
CA GLN A 106 -35.31 23.85 -49.12
C GLN A 106 -34.08 22.97 -49.35
N ARG A 107 -33.52 22.94 -50.56
CA ARG A 107 -32.29 22.18 -50.85
C ARG A 107 -31.08 22.72 -50.09
N PHE A 108 -30.97 24.04 -49.96
CA PHE A 108 -29.89 24.67 -49.19
C PHE A 108 -30.01 24.38 -47.70
N ILE A 109 -31.20 24.56 -47.11
CA ILE A 109 -31.45 24.27 -45.69
C ILE A 109 -31.30 22.77 -45.40
N GLY A 110 -31.78 21.90 -46.28
CA GLY A 110 -31.60 20.45 -46.17
C GLY A 110 -30.14 20.01 -46.28
N GLY A 111 -29.37 20.61 -47.19
CA GLY A 111 -27.92 20.40 -47.28
C GLY A 111 -27.18 20.91 -46.05
N ALA A 112 -27.52 22.09 -45.55
CA ALA A 112 -26.96 22.66 -44.34
C ALA A 112 -27.28 21.81 -43.10
N LEU A 113 -28.51 21.27 -42.99
CA LEU A 113 -28.92 20.31 -41.96
C LEU A 113 -28.11 19.01 -42.06
N GLY A 114 -27.92 18.47 -43.27
CA GLY A 114 -27.12 17.27 -43.49
C GLY A 114 -25.65 17.45 -43.07
N VAL A 115 -25.05 18.59 -43.42
CA VAL A 115 -23.70 18.95 -42.98
C VAL A 115 -23.64 19.15 -41.46
N GLY A 116 -24.64 19.80 -40.87
CA GLY A 116 -24.76 19.97 -39.42
C GLY A 116 -24.86 18.64 -38.68
N MET A 117 -25.70 17.71 -39.18
CA MET A 117 -25.85 16.36 -38.65
C MET A 117 -24.54 15.57 -38.73
N LEU A 118 -23.85 15.61 -39.88
CA LEU A 118 -22.53 15.00 -40.04
C LEU A 118 -21.49 15.60 -39.09
N GLY A 119 -21.51 16.92 -38.91
CA GLY A 119 -20.66 17.62 -37.95
C GLY A 119 -20.92 17.19 -36.51
N LEU A 120 -22.19 17.02 -36.11
CA LEU A 120 -22.56 16.51 -34.79
C LEU A 120 -22.13 15.06 -34.59
N LEU A 121 -22.31 14.19 -35.58
CA LEU A 121 -21.87 12.80 -35.50
C LEU A 121 -20.34 12.70 -35.37
N LEU A 122 -19.60 13.49 -36.16
CA LEU A 122 -18.14 13.54 -36.06
C LEU A 122 -17.69 14.11 -34.70
N SER A 123 -18.34 15.17 -34.23
CA SER A 123 -18.05 15.76 -32.92
C SER A 123 -18.34 14.78 -31.78
N ALA A 124 -19.46 14.06 -31.82
CA ALA A 124 -19.81 13.03 -30.85
C ALA A 124 -18.77 11.90 -30.87
N PHE A 125 -18.36 11.43 -32.05
CA PHE A 125 -17.31 10.41 -32.18
C PHE A 125 -15.96 10.86 -31.61
N LEU A 126 -15.52 12.09 -31.93
CA LEU A 126 -14.30 12.67 -31.36
C LEU A 126 -14.41 12.90 -29.85
N SER A 127 -15.61 13.26 -29.35
CA SER A 127 -15.86 13.46 -27.93
C SER A 127 -15.77 12.15 -27.14
N VAL A 128 -16.38 11.06 -27.65
CA VAL A 128 -16.31 9.72 -27.04
C VAL A 128 -14.87 9.21 -27.06
N THR A 129 -14.18 9.26 -28.20
CA THR A 129 -12.78 8.80 -28.28
C THR A 129 -11.83 9.62 -27.41
N ALA A 130 -12.05 10.93 -27.26
CA ALA A 130 -11.29 11.76 -26.32
C ALA A 130 -11.63 11.45 -24.86
N ALA A 131 -12.90 11.14 -24.55
CA ALA A 131 -13.33 10.75 -23.21
C ALA A 131 -12.73 9.40 -22.81
N ASP A 132 -12.75 8.41 -23.70
CA ASP A 132 -12.15 7.08 -23.47
C ASP A 132 -10.64 7.19 -23.21
N ARG A 133 -9.93 8.03 -23.96
CA ARG A 133 -8.49 8.29 -23.75
C ARG A 133 -8.22 8.93 -22.38
N ARG A 134 -9.02 9.92 -21.98
CA ARG A 134 -8.87 10.57 -20.66
C ARG A 134 -9.21 9.61 -19.52
N ALA A 135 -10.23 8.77 -19.71
CA ALA A 135 -10.60 7.73 -18.76
C ALA A 135 -9.48 6.68 -18.62
N ALA A 136 -8.89 6.23 -19.72
CA ALA A 136 -7.76 5.30 -19.72
C ALA A 136 -6.52 5.92 -19.06
N GLN A 137 -6.20 7.18 -19.35
CA GLN A 137 -5.09 7.91 -18.71
C GLN A 137 -5.32 8.06 -17.20
N SER A 138 -6.51 8.49 -16.78
CA SER A 138 -6.86 8.62 -15.36
C SER A 138 -6.82 7.27 -14.64
N GLY A 139 -7.30 6.20 -15.28
CA GLY A 139 -7.23 4.84 -14.78
C GLY A 139 -5.79 4.34 -14.64
N ALA A 140 -4.94 4.58 -15.64
CA ALA A 140 -3.52 4.20 -15.60
C ALA A 140 -2.74 4.95 -14.52
N THR A 141 -2.99 6.24 -14.32
CA THR A 141 -2.42 7.02 -13.21
C THR A 141 -2.90 6.48 -11.86
N GLY A 142 -4.20 6.21 -11.70
CA GLY A 142 -4.75 5.64 -10.46
C GLY A 142 -4.19 4.24 -10.15
N GLN A 143 -4.03 3.41 -11.18
CA GLN A 143 -3.36 2.12 -11.04
C GLN A 143 -1.89 2.29 -10.68
N ALA A 144 -1.13 3.15 -11.38
CA ALA A 144 0.27 3.40 -11.06
C ALA A 144 0.46 3.83 -9.59
N LEU A 145 -0.40 4.73 -9.11
CA LEU A 145 -0.45 5.17 -7.72
C LEU A 145 -0.67 4.01 -6.73
N MET A 146 -1.68 3.17 -6.99
CA MET A 146 -1.95 2.02 -6.13
C MET A 146 -0.76 1.04 -6.15
N GLN A 147 -0.17 0.84 -7.32
CA GLN A 147 0.93 -0.11 -7.50
C GLN A 147 2.25 0.35 -6.90
N SER A 148 2.54 1.66 -6.85
CA SER A 148 3.73 2.15 -6.14
C SER A 148 3.67 1.84 -4.65
N GLN A 149 2.50 2.00 -4.04
CA GLN A 149 2.26 1.68 -2.63
C GLN A 149 2.21 0.18 -2.39
N ARG A 150 1.54 -0.58 -3.27
CA ARG A 150 1.54 -2.05 -3.19
C ARG A 150 2.93 -2.62 -3.35
N LEU A 151 3.77 -2.04 -4.22
CA LEU A 151 5.17 -2.41 -4.40
C LEU A 151 5.96 -2.16 -3.10
N ALA A 152 5.89 -0.96 -2.52
CA ALA A 152 6.58 -0.65 -1.26
C ALA A 152 6.20 -1.62 -0.11
N LYS A 153 4.90 -1.90 0.02
CA LYS A 153 4.39 -2.87 0.99
C LYS A 153 4.89 -4.29 0.71
N SER A 154 4.72 -4.78 -0.51
CA SER A 154 5.06 -6.16 -0.88
C SER A 154 6.56 -6.43 -0.81
N VAL A 155 7.43 -5.49 -1.19
CA VAL A 155 8.88 -5.64 -1.04
C VAL A 155 9.26 -5.79 0.43
N SER A 156 8.59 -5.07 1.33
CA SER A 156 8.81 -5.20 2.77
C SER A 156 8.40 -6.58 3.30
N GLN A 157 7.32 -7.14 2.78
CA GLN A 157 6.88 -8.50 3.13
C GLN A 157 7.78 -9.58 2.52
N ALA A 158 8.29 -9.35 1.31
CA ALA A 158 9.20 -10.26 0.63
C ALA A 158 10.54 -10.40 1.36
N LEU A 159 11.06 -9.29 1.92
CA LEU A 159 12.33 -9.30 2.66
C LEU A 159 12.32 -10.09 3.96
N ILE A 160 11.18 -10.14 4.66
CA ILE A 160 11.01 -11.03 5.81
C ILE A 160 10.69 -12.48 5.39
N GLY A 161 10.76 -12.79 4.09
CA GLY A 161 10.63 -14.14 3.53
C GLY A 161 9.20 -14.62 3.31
N ARG A 162 8.21 -13.72 3.17
CA ARG A 162 6.85 -14.14 2.81
C ARG A 162 6.79 -14.52 1.33
N ALA A 163 6.67 -15.82 1.06
CA ALA A 163 6.74 -16.37 -0.30
C ALA A 163 5.68 -15.78 -1.27
N GLN A 164 4.47 -15.48 -0.79
CA GLN A 164 3.42 -14.87 -1.64
C GLN A 164 3.77 -13.44 -2.09
N ALA A 165 4.48 -12.69 -1.25
CA ALA A 165 4.79 -11.29 -1.52
C ALA A 165 5.71 -11.10 -2.74
N PHE A 166 6.55 -12.09 -3.08
CA PHE A 166 7.37 -12.01 -4.29
C PHE A 166 6.54 -11.93 -5.58
N GLY A 167 5.38 -12.61 -5.63
CA GLY A 167 4.46 -12.47 -6.76
C GLY A 167 3.91 -11.04 -6.85
N GLU A 168 3.48 -10.50 -5.71
CA GLU A 168 2.99 -9.12 -5.62
C GLU A 168 4.06 -8.09 -6.02
N VAL A 169 5.33 -8.29 -5.65
CA VAL A 169 6.44 -7.42 -6.06
C VAL A 169 6.58 -7.40 -7.59
N ALA A 170 6.62 -8.58 -8.21
CA ALA A 170 6.75 -8.71 -9.66
C ALA A 170 5.57 -8.09 -10.42
N ASP A 171 4.35 -8.32 -9.95
CA ASP A 171 3.16 -7.77 -10.57
C ASP A 171 3.08 -6.25 -10.41
N SER A 172 3.38 -5.75 -9.20
CA SER A 172 3.29 -4.31 -8.90
C SER A 172 4.36 -3.51 -9.65
N SER A 173 5.61 -3.98 -9.69
CA SER A 173 6.68 -3.31 -10.43
C SER A 173 6.38 -3.25 -11.92
N LYS A 174 5.91 -4.37 -12.49
CA LYS A 174 5.55 -4.46 -13.91
C LYS A 174 4.38 -3.55 -14.29
N VAL A 175 3.29 -3.56 -13.51
CA VAL A 175 2.12 -2.72 -13.80
C VAL A 175 2.45 -1.24 -13.62
N LEU A 176 3.19 -0.88 -12.56
CA LEU A 176 3.69 0.48 -12.37
C LEU A 176 4.51 0.94 -13.57
N ALA A 177 5.52 0.16 -13.97
CA ALA A 177 6.41 0.50 -15.07
C ALA A 177 5.68 0.60 -16.42
N SER A 178 4.78 -0.33 -16.70
CA SER A 178 3.97 -0.34 -17.92
C SER A 178 3.06 0.88 -18.01
N ASN A 179 2.35 1.22 -16.93
CA ASN A 179 1.43 2.36 -16.91
C ASN A 179 2.17 3.70 -17.05
N VAL A 180 3.27 3.90 -16.32
CA VAL A 180 4.03 5.16 -16.38
C VAL A 180 4.73 5.33 -17.74
N ARG A 181 5.31 4.26 -18.30
CA ARG A 181 5.90 4.32 -19.65
C ARG A 181 4.83 4.50 -20.74
N GLY A 182 3.68 3.85 -20.60
CA GLY A 182 2.55 3.99 -21.50
C GLY A 182 1.96 5.41 -21.50
N LEU A 183 1.91 6.07 -20.34
CA LEU A 183 1.55 7.50 -20.24
C LEU A 183 2.59 8.40 -20.95
N ASN A 184 3.87 8.02 -20.93
CA ASN A 184 4.94 8.84 -21.51
C ASN A 184 5.12 8.67 -23.03
N LYS A 185 4.95 7.46 -23.56
CA LYS A 185 5.21 7.14 -24.98
C LYS A 185 3.96 6.73 -25.77
N GLY A 186 2.82 6.56 -25.09
CA GLY A 186 1.67 5.85 -25.63
C GLY A 186 1.85 4.33 -25.56
N ASP A 187 0.74 3.61 -25.39
CA ASP A 187 0.70 2.14 -25.42
C ASP A 187 -0.65 1.69 -25.99
N SER A 188 -0.64 1.13 -27.19
CA SER A 188 -1.86 0.66 -27.87
C SER A 188 -2.50 -0.56 -27.20
N ALA A 189 -1.72 -1.38 -26.48
CA ALA A 189 -2.25 -2.54 -25.75
C ALA A 189 -3.01 -2.11 -24.48
N LEU A 190 -2.58 -1.00 -23.87
CA LEU A 190 -3.26 -0.39 -22.72
C LEU A 190 -4.28 0.69 -23.11
N GLY A 191 -4.45 0.98 -24.41
CA GLY A 191 -5.31 2.06 -24.89
C GLY A 191 -4.81 3.47 -24.51
N LEU A 192 -3.53 3.60 -24.16
CA LEU A 192 -2.91 4.83 -23.71
C LEU A 192 -2.37 5.65 -24.88
N SER A 193 -2.68 6.94 -24.86
CA SER A 193 -2.02 7.94 -25.71
C SER A 193 -1.00 8.70 -24.89
N GLU A 194 0.07 9.16 -25.55
CA GLU A 194 1.09 10.01 -24.96
C GLU A 194 0.47 11.24 -24.27
N VAL A 195 0.95 11.53 -23.06
CA VAL A 195 0.58 12.74 -22.32
C VAL A 195 1.38 13.94 -22.88
N HIS A 196 0.72 15.10 -23.01
CA HIS A 196 1.33 16.33 -23.54
C HIS A 196 1.25 17.50 -22.53
N GLY A 197 2.05 18.54 -22.77
CA GLY A 197 2.05 19.76 -21.94
C GLY A 197 2.71 19.58 -20.57
N ALA A 198 2.25 20.32 -19.56
CA ALA A 198 2.83 20.33 -18.22
C ALA A 198 2.85 18.93 -17.54
N ALA A 199 1.88 18.07 -17.83
CA ALA A 199 1.83 16.72 -17.29
C ALA A 199 2.96 15.82 -17.84
N LYS A 200 3.46 16.09 -19.06
CA LYS A 200 4.61 15.38 -19.63
C LYS A 200 5.91 15.74 -18.90
N GLU A 201 6.07 17.02 -18.53
CA GLU A 201 7.25 17.48 -17.80
C GLU A 201 7.33 16.84 -16.41
N GLU A 202 6.20 16.75 -15.70
CA GLU A 202 6.15 16.09 -14.39
C GLU A 202 6.37 14.58 -14.51
N LEU A 203 5.72 13.93 -15.46
CA LEU A 203 5.91 12.50 -15.75
C LEU A 203 7.37 12.16 -16.08
N THR A 204 8.06 13.04 -16.82
CA THR A 204 9.47 12.83 -17.19
C THR A 204 10.38 12.83 -15.96
N LYS A 205 10.05 13.59 -14.90
CA LYS A 205 10.79 13.57 -13.63
C LYS A 205 10.57 12.28 -12.84
N LEU A 206 9.43 11.60 -13.04
CA LEU A 206 9.08 10.36 -12.35
C LEU A 206 9.67 9.10 -13.01
N LEU A 207 9.96 9.14 -14.32
CA LEU A 207 10.52 7.99 -15.06
C LEU A 207 11.77 7.38 -14.41
N PRO A 208 12.78 8.16 -13.98
CA PRO A 208 13.96 7.59 -13.32
C PRO A 208 13.63 6.88 -12.01
N LEU A 209 12.62 7.34 -11.28
CA LEU A 209 12.16 6.71 -10.03
C LEU A 209 11.48 5.38 -10.31
N VAL A 210 10.68 5.31 -11.37
CA VAL A 210 10.05 4.05 -11.82
C VAL A 210 11.09 3.04 -12.30
N ASP A 211 12.06 3.49 -13.10
CA ASP A 211 13.14 2.62 -13.58
C ASP A 211 13.99 2.09 -12.41
N ARG A 212 14.26 2.94 -11.42
CA ARG A 212 14.95 2.54 -10.17
C ARG A 212 14.11 1.56 -9.36
N ALA A 213 12.82 1.82 -9.17
CA ALA A 213 11.90 0.94 -8.45
C ALA A 213 11.79 -0.44 -9.12
N GLU A 214 11.67 -0.50 -10.45
CA GLU A 214 11.66 -1.77 -11.21
C GLU A 214 12.97 -2.53 -11.05
N LYS A 215 14.12 -1.85 -11.21
CA LYS A 215 15.44 -2.47 -11.04
C LYS A 215 15.66 -3.04 -9.63
N ASN A 216 15.22 -2.31 -8.61
CA ASN A 216 15.32 -2.72 -7.22
C ASN A 216 14.36 -3.87 -6.89
N ALA A 217 13.14 -3.83 -7.42
CA ALA A 217 12.18 -4.93 -7.33
C ALA A 217 12.77 -6.21 -7.95
N ASP A 218 13.35 -6.12 -9.15
CA ASP A 218 14.02 -7.25 -9.81
C ASP A 218 15.17 -7.81 -8.99
N TYR A 219 15.94 -6.96 -8.31
CA TYR A 219 16.99 -7.40 -7.40
C TYR A 219 16.42 -8.23 -6.24
N VAL A 220 15.36 -7.75 -5.59
CA VAL A 220 14.69 -8.48 -4.51
C VAL A 220 14.12 -9.80 -5.00
N LEU A 221 13.53 -9.82 -6.21
CA LEU A 221 13.01 -11.04 -6.83
C LEU A 221 14.11 -12.08 -7.11
N LYS A 222 15.29 -11.65 -7.56
CA LYS A 222 16.47 -12.54 -7.73
C LYS A 222 16.91 -13.16 -6.42
N GLN A 223 16.76 -12.45 -5.30
CA GLN A 223 17.12 -12.93 -3.97
C GLN A 223 16.03 -13.78 -3.30
N LYS A 224 14.92 -14.09 -3.99
CA LYS A 224 13.76 -14.83 -3.44
C LYS A 224 14.14 -16.09 -2.67
N GLN A 225 14.97 -16.94 -3.28
CA GLN A 225 15.36 -18.21 -2.66
C GLN A 225 16.13 -17.98 -1.36
N THR A 226 17.14 -17.12 -1.39
CA THR A 226 17.96 -16.81 -0.22
C THR A 226 17.14 -16.15 0.88
N LEU A 227 16.29 -15.17 0.56
CA LEU A 227 15.43 -14.50 1.56
C LEU A 227 14.46 -15.48 2.23
N THR A 228 13.89 -16.40 1.45
CA THR A 228 13.00 -17.44 1.97
C THR A 228 13.76 -18.41 2.89
N GLN A 229 14.95 -18.86 2.47
CA GLN A 229 15.79 -19.78 3.23
C GLN A 229 16.32 -19.13 4.52
N VAL A 230 16.76 -17.86 4.46
CA VAL A 230 17.23 -17.11 5.63
C VAL A 230 16.10 -16.92 6.63
N SER A 231 14.91 -16.53 6.16
CA SER A 231 13.73 -16.39 7.02
C SER A 231 13.35 -17.71 7.70
N GLN A 232 13.47 -18.85 7.00
CA GLN A 232 13.27 -20.16 7.59
C GLN A 232 14.35 -20.51 8.62
N ALA A 233 15.63 -20.31 8.28
CA ALA A 233 16.75 -20.53 9.19
C ALA A 233 16.62 -19.70 10.47
N LEU A 234 16.18 -18.44 10.37
CA LEU A 234 15.98 -17.56 11.52
C LEU A 234 14.87 -18.07 12.45
N ARG A 235 13.74 -18.54 11.89
CA ARG A 235 12.68 -19.18 12.69
C ARG A 235 13.17 -20.44 13.39
N GLU A 236 13.96 -21.26 12.69
CA GLU A 236 14.52 -22.49 13.25
C GLU A 236 15.52 -22.20 14.37
N VAL A 237 16.41 -21.22 14.20
CA VAL A 237 17.34 -20.76 15.25
C VAL A 237 16.56 -20.27 16.47
N ASN A 238 15.50 -19.48 16.28
CA ASN A 238 14.68 -19.01 17.38
C ASN A 238 13.97 -20.18 18.10
N SER A 239 13.39 -21.13 17.36
CA SER A 239 12.79 -22.34 17.94
C SER A 239 13.82 -23.18 18.72
N GLN A 240 15.00 -23.41 18.14
CA GLN A 240 16.05 -24.21 18.74
C GLN A 240 16.69 -23.52 19.94
N SER A 241 16.74 -22.18 19.98
CA SER A 241 17.24 -21.46 21.15
C SER A 241 16.41 -21.73 22.42
N SER A 242 15.09 -21.93 22.28
CA SER A 242 14.22 -22.35 23.38
C SER A 242 14.54 -23.78 23.83
N GLU A 243 14.70 -24.72 22.89
CA GLU A 243 15.04 -26.11 23.21
C GLU A 243 16.43 -26.22 23.86
N LEU A 244 17.40 -25.43 23.40
CA LEU A 244 18.72 -25.31 24.00
C LEU A 244 18.65 -24.72 25.42
N LEU A 245 17.76 -23.75 25.65
CA LEU A 245 17.55 -23.16 26.98
C LEU A 245 17.05 -24.23 27.97
N ASP A 246 16.01 -24.97 27.60
CA ASP A 246 15.43 -26.01 28.44
C ASP A 246 16.47 -27.08 28.82
N LEU A 247 17.29 -27.51 27.86
CA LEU A 247 18.38 -28.46 28.12
C LEU A 247 19.50 -27.86 28.98
N ALA A 248 19.89 -26.62 28.73
CA ALA A 248 20.91 -25.94 29.53
C ALA A 248 20.48 -25.77 30.99
N GLU A 249 19.22 -25.39 31.23
CA GLU A 249 18.63 -25.32 32.57
C GLU A 249 18.50 -26.69 33.24
N GLY A 250 18.14 -27.73 32.47
CA GLY A 250 18.10 -29.11 32.93
C GLY A 250 19.47 -29.64 33.38
N ILE A 251 20.52 -29.35 32.59
CA ILE A 251 21.91 -29.69 32.94
C ILE A 251 22.35 -28.96 34.21
N ALA A 252 22.04 -27.65 34.31
CA ALA A 252 22.38 -26.85 35.47
C ALA A 252 21.72 -27.40 36.75
N THR A 253 20.41 -27.67 36.68
CA THR A 253 19.64 -28.27 37.78
C THR A 253 20.21 -29.63 38.19
N THR A 254 20.45 -30.53 37.23
CA THR A 254 21.00 -31.87 37.49
C THR A 254 22.38 -31.80 38.16
N LYS A 255 23.25 -30.88 37.73
CA LYS A 255 24.57 -30.70 38.32
C LYS A 255 24.49 -30.11 39.74
N ILE A 256 23.59 -29.14 39.97
CA ILE A 256 23.39 -28.50 41.29
C ILE A 256 22.84 -29.51 42.30
N GLU A 257 21.82 -30.29 41.94
CA GLU A 257 21.22 -31.31 42.82
C GLU A 257 22.21 -32.37 43.28
N LYS A 258 23.19 -32.72 42.44
CA LYS A 258 24.25 -33.68 42.76
C LYS A 258 25.35 -33.10 43.66
N GLY A 259 25.38 -31.78 43.88
CA GLY A 259 26.28 -31.12 44.84
C GLY A 259 27.76 -31.08 44.45
N THR A 260 28.12 -31.37 43.19
CA THR A 260 29.53 -31.47 42.73
C THR A 260 29.98 -30.32 41.84
N VAL A 261 29.35 -29.15 41.90
CA VAL A 261 29.61 -28.02 40.98
C VAL A 261 30.70 -27.11 41.51
N THR A 262 31.79 -26.97 40.76
CA THR A 262 32.83 -25.97 41.05
C THR A 262 32.36 -24.55 40.71
N PRO A 263 32.97 -23.49 41.30
CA PRO A 263 32.61 -22.11 40.94
C PRO A 263 32.75 -21.79 39.45
N ALA A 264 33.75 -22.38 38.78
CA ALA A 264 33.94 -22.22 37.34
C ALA A 264 32.82 -22.88 36.53
N GLU A 265 32.44 -24.11 36.89
CA GLU A 265 31.31 -24.80 36.25
C GLU A 265 29.98 -24.06 36.47
N ALA A 266 29.73 -23.53 37.67
CA ALA A 266 28.52 -22.76 37.95
C ALA A 266 28.44 -21.50 37.07
N ALA A 267 29.54 -20.76 36.92
CA ALA A 267 29.61 -19.61 36.03
C ALA A 267 29.37 -20.00 34.56
N SER A 268 29.99 -21.09 34.09
CA SER A 268 29.81 -21.60 32.74
C SER A 268 28.39 -22.07 32.44
N LEU A 269 27.72 -22.76 33.38
CA LEU A 269 26.32 -23.17 33.24
C LEU A 269 25.39 -21.95 33.12
N ASN A 270 25.57 -20.95 33.97
CA ASN A 270 24.80 -19.70 33.88
C ASN A 270 25.07 -18.96 32.56
N GLN A 271 26.32 -18.93 32.11
CA GLN A 271 26.67 -18.33 30.82
C GLN A 271 26.04 -19.10 29.65
N LEU A 272 25.97 -20.42 29.70
CA LEU A 272 25.35 -21.26 28.68
C LEU A 272 23.86 -20.91 28.52
N VAL A 273 23.13 -20.78 29.63
CA VAL A 273 21.71 -20.34 29.68
C VAL A 273 21.55 -18.93 29.09
N MET A 274 22.40 -17.98 29.47
CA MET A 274 22.33 -16.62 28.90
C MET A 274 22.65 -16.61 27.40
N LEU A 275 23.57 -17.45 26.93
CA LEU A 275 23.96 -17.53 25.53
C LEU A 275 22.81 -18.04 24.65
N THR A 276 21.99 -19.00 25.11
CA THR A 276 20.83 -19.45 24.32
C THR A 276 19.85 -18.31 24.07
N GLN A 277 19.54 -17.54 25.11
CA GLN A 277 18.67 -16.38 25.02
C GLN A 277 19.27 -15.29 24.11
N ARG A 278 20.58 -15.02 24.24
CA ARG A 278 21.26 -14.02 23.41
C ARG A 278 21.30 -14.43 21.94
N ILE A 279 21.54 -15.71 21.63
CA ILE A 279 21.47 -16.26 20.27
C ILE A 279 20.06 -16.06 19.68
N GLY A 280 19.01 -16.42 20.42
CA GLY A 280 17.62 -16.23 19.98
C GLY A 280 17.29 -14.76 19.75
N LYS A 281 17.70 -13.88 20.67
CA LYS A 281 17.53 -12.43 20.53
C LYS A 281 18.25 -11.89 19.29
N SER A 282 19.53 -12.21 19.10
CA SER A 282 20.32 -11.77 17.95
C SER A 282 19.71 -12.26 16.64
N ALA A 283 19.18 -13.48 16.57
CA ALA A 283 18.45 -13.95 15.40
C ALA A 283 17.18 -13.13 15.13
N ASN A 284 16.41 -12.76 16.15
CA ASN A 284 15.22 -11.92 15.96
C ASN A 284 15.57 -10.50 15.48
N GLU A 285 16.72 -9.96 15.88
CA GLU A 285 17.21 -8.65 15.43
C GLU A 285 17.54 -8.62 13.91
N PHE A 286 17.67 -9.76 13.24
CA PHE A 286 17.78 -9.82 11.78
C PHE A 286 16.47 -9.55 11.04
N LEU A 287 15.31 -9.75 11.68
CA LEU A 287 13.98 -9.61 11.06
C LEU A 287 13.35 -8.24 11.33
N THR A 288 14.08 -7.31 11.91
CA THR A 288 13.51 -6.01 12.29
C THR A 288 13.17 -5.19 11.04
N VAL A 289 12.18 -4.31 11.22
CA VAL A 289 11.72 -3.38 10.18
C VAL A 289 12.82 -2.36 9.81
N GLU A 290 13.77 -2.13 10.73
CA GLU A 290 14.86 -1.18 10.57
C GLU A 290 16.01 -1.78 9.73
N GLY A 291 16.21 -3.10 9.79
CA GLY A 291 17.12 -3.83 8.91
C GLY A 291 17.98 -4.85 9.64
N VAL A 292 19.04 -5.32 8.97
CA VAL A 292 20.01 -6.24 9.56
C VAL A 292 20.93 -5.46 10.50
N SER A 293 20.85 -5.72 11.80
CA SER A 293 21.76 -5.13 12.79
C SER A 293 23.17 -5.75 12.67
N THR A 294 24.16 -4.97 12.22
CA THR A 294 25.57 -5.42 12.15
C THR A 294 26.11 -5.86 13.51
N GLU A 295 25.61 -5.26 14.59
CA GLU A 295 25.95 -5.68 15.96
C GLU A 295 25.36 -7.05 16.27
N ALA A 296 24.08 -7.29 15.95
CA ALA A 296 23.43 -8.58 16.15
C ALA A 296 24.12 -9.71 15.37
N VAL A 297 24.56 -9.42 14.15
CA VAL A 297 25.34 -10.33 13.29
C VAL A 297 26.63 -10.76 13.98
N PHE A 298 27.39 -9.79 14.49
CA PHE A 298 28.66 -10.05 15.17
C PHE A 298 28.44 -10.81 16.48
N LEU A 299 27.45 -10.39 17.28
CA LEU A 299 27.09 -11.05 18.53
C LEU A 299 26.66 -12.49 18.31
N LEU A 300 25.81 -12.76 17.32
CA LEU A 300 25.38 -14.13 16.98
C LEU A 300 26.57 -15.04 16.72
N GLY A 301 27.53 -14.62 15.89
CA GLY A 301 28.74 -15.39 15.61
C GLY A 301 29.60 -15.64 16.85
N LYS A 302 29.80 -14.61 17.68
CA LYS A 302 30.55 -14.71 18.94
C LYS A 302 29.88 -15.67 19.92
N ASP A 303 28.55 -15.58 20.04
CA ASP A 303 27.78 -16.33 21.03
C ASP A 303 27.71 -17.80 20.69
N LEU A 304 27.58 -18.14 19.41
CA LEU A 304 27.67 -19.52 18.93
C LEU A 304 29.02 -20.13 19.27
N ASN A 305 30.13 -19.40 19.03
CA ASN A 305 31.47 -19.89 19.36
C ASN A 305 31.64 -20.10 20.88
N ALA A 306 31.23 -19.13 21.69
CA ALA A 306 31.30 -19.24 23.15
C ALA A 306 30.43 -20.37 23.70
N PHE A 307 29.22 -20.55 23.14
CA PHE A 307 28.32 -21.63 23.54
C PHE A 307 28.95 -22.99 23.27
N LYS A 308 29.52 -23.17 22.07
CA LYS A 308 30.21 -24.40 21.70
C LYS A 308 31.35 -24.71 22.65
N GLU A 309 32.23 -23.74 22.89
CA GLU A 309 33.42 -23.89 23.73
C GLU A 309 33.04 -24.30 25.16
N ILE A 310 31.99 -23.70 25.73
CA ILE A 310 31.50 -24.03 27.06
C ILE A 310 30.84 -25.41 27.08
N ALA A 311 29.97 -25.72 26.14
CA ALA A 311 29.27 -27.02 26.09
C ALA A 311 30.26 -28.19 25.92
N GLU A 312 31.22 -28.06 24.99
CA GLU A 312 32.29 -29.05 24.82
C GLU A 312 33.21 -29.11 26.05
N GLY A 313 33.53 -27.97 26.66
CA GLY A 313 34.32 -27.90 27.88
C GLY A 313 33.65 -28.56 29.09
N LEU A 314 32.32 -28.45 29.22
CA LEU A 314 31.54 -29.15 30.25
C LEU A 314 31.50 -30.67 30.01
N LEU A 315 31.49 -31.11 28.75
CA LEU A 315 31.44 -32.53 28.38
C LEU A 315 32.80 -33.22 28.50
N ASN A 316 33.85 -32.59 27.96
CA ASN A 316 35.17 -33.20 27.76
C ASN A 316 36.26 -32.62 28.68
N GLY A 317 35.97 -31.53 29.38
CA GLY A 317 36.95 -30.77 30.15
C GLY A 317 37.63 -29.71 29.28
N ASN A 318 37.98 -28.57 29.90
CA ASN A 318 38.72 -27.49 29.27
C ASN A 318 39.61 -26.82 30.33
N ALA A 319 40.93 -26.88 30.14
CA ALA A 319 41.89 -26.33 31.11
C ALA A 319 41.84 -24.80 31.19
N ASP A 320 41.63 -24.12 30.06
CA ASP A 320 41.59 -22.66 29.98
C ASP A 320 40.35 -22.11 30.71
N LEU A 321 39.20 -22.78 30.54
CA LEU A 321 37.96 -22.47 31.26
C LEU A 321 37.91 -23.06 32.68
N LYS A 322 38.93 -23.82 33.09
CA LYS A 322 38.98 -24.56 34.37
C LYS A 322 37.78 -25.49 34.57
N LEU A 323 37.30 -26.09 33.48
CA LEU A 323 36.20 -27.04 33.47
C LEU A 323 36.74 -28.47 33.53
N THR A 324 36.15 -29.27 34.40
CA THR A 324 36.40 -30.71 34.45
C THR A 324 35.38 -31.46 33.61
N ALA A 325 35.83 -32.51 32.93
CA ALA A 325 34.96 -33.37 32.13
C ALA A 325 33.80 -33.94 32.96
N ALA A 326 32.58 -33.91 32.40
CA ALA A 326 31.42 -34.53 33.01
C ALA A 326 31.66 -36.04 33.17
N LYS A 327 31.64 -36.52 34.42
CA LYS A 327 31.79 -37.95 34.75
C LYS A 327 30.45 -38.69 34.83
N ASP A 328 29.39 -37.96 35.14
CA ASP A 328 28.07 -38.51 35.35
C ASP A 328 27.40 -38.87 34.00
N PRO A 329 26.94 -40.12 33.80
CA PRO A 329 26.35 -40.54 32.53
C PRO A 329 25.12 -39.72 32.11
N ALA A 330 24.25 -39.33 33.05
CA ALA A 330 23.04 -38.57 32.74
C ALA A 330 23.37 -37.14 32.26
N VAL A 331 24.33 -36.48 32.93
CA VAL A 331 24.81 -35.15 32.51
C VAL A 331 25.50 -35.22 31.15
N ARG A 332 26.28 -36.28 30.87
CA ARG A 332 26.91 -36.47 29.57
C ARG A 332 25.86 -36.63 28.46
N GLU A 333 24.83 -37.46 28.68
CA GLU A 333 23.74 -37.65 27.72
C GLU A 333 23.01 -36.34 27.41
N GLN A 334 22.70 -35.53 28.43
CA GLN A 334 22.08 -34.22 28.24
C GLN A 334 23.00 -33.25 27.47
N LEU A 335 24.31 -33.24 27.75
CA LEU A 335 25.28 -32.42 27.03
C LEU A 335 25.44 -32.85 25.56
N ASP A 336 25.42 -34.16 25.29
CA ASP A 336 25.45 -34.70 23.93
C ASP A 336 24.17 -34.30 23.15
N ALA A 337 23.01 -34.36 23.79
CA ALA A 337 21.75 -33.89 23.21
C ALA A 337 21.78 -32.39 22.91
N LEU A 338 22.28 -31.59 23.86
CA LEU A 338 22.47 -30.14 23.72
C LEU A 338 23.37 -29.80 22.53
N LEU A 339 24.54 -30.45 22.43
CA LEU A 339 25.50 -30.25 21.33
C LEU A 339 24.90 -30.64 19.97
N LYS A 340 24.08 -31.69 19.93
CA LYS A 340 23.41 -32.13 18.71
C LYS A 340 22.42 -31.08 18.18
N ILE A 341 21.61 -30.49 19.05
CA ILE A 341 20.70 -29.38 18.67
C ILE A 341 21.53 -28.16 18.26
N PHE A 342 22.56 -27.83 19.05
CA PHE A 342 23.42 -26.69 18.80
C PHE A 342 24.11 -26.75 17.43
N GLU A 343 24.62 -27.91 17.00
CA GLU A 343 25.23 -28.02 15.67
C GLU A 343 24.24 -27.73 14.52
N ARG A 344 22.96 -28.04 14.73
CA ARG A 344 21.88 -27.68 13.79
C ARG A 344 21.66 -26.16 13.78
N THR A 345 21.63 -25.53 14.96
CA THR A 345 21.52 -24.07 15.14
C THR A 345 22.70 -23.34 14.52
N ARG A 346 23.91 -23.86 14.73
CA ARG A 346 25.17 -23.34 14.18
C ARG A 346 25.16 -23.40 12.66
N THR A 347 24.68 -24.51 12.08
CA THR A 347 24.58 -24.67 10.62
C THR A 347 23.64 -23.63 10.02
N GLN A 348 22.45 -23.46 10.58
CA GLN A 348 21.47 -22.45 10.13
C GLN A 348 22.02 -21.03 10.29
N SER A 349 22.63 -20.73 11.43
CA SER A 349 23.24 -19.43 11.68
C SER A 349 24.40 -19.12 10.73
N THR A 350 25.23 -20.12 10.43
CA THR A 350 26.32 -19.97 9.46
C THR A 350 25.80 -19.65 8.07
N PHE A 351 24.69 -20.27 7.65
CA PHE A 351 24.02 -19.94 6.39
C PHE A 351 23.50 -18.50 6.35
N ILE A 352 22.90 -18.02 7.46
CA ILE A 352 22.45 -16.62 7.60
C ILE A 352 23.64 -15.67 7.48
N LEU A 353 24.72 -15.93 8.23
CA LEU A 353 25.96 -15.12 8.20
C LEU A 353 26.64 -15.14 6.82
N GLY A 354 26.59 -16.26 6.09
CA GLY A 354 27.10 -16.36 4.73
C GLY A 354 26.29 -15.58 3.70
N SER A 355 25.01 -15.30 4.00
CA SER A 355 24.08 -14.62 3.09
C SER A 355 24.01 -13.09 3.30
N LEU A 356 24.75 -12.55 4.28
CA LEU A 356 24.66 -11.15 4.73
C LEU A 356 24.73 -10.13 3.61
N GLN A 357 25.71 -10.26 2.71
CA GLN A 357 25.89 -9.30 1.62
C GLN A 357 24.65 -9.21 0.73
N GLY A 358 24.04 -10.37 0.42
CA GLY A 358 22.81 -10.42 -0.37
C GLY A 358 21.61 -9.83 0.37
N LEU A 359 21.53 -10.03 1.70
CA LEU A 359 20.48 -9.48 2.55
C LEU A 359 20.58 -7.95 2.66
N VAL A 360 21.77 -7.41 2.88
CA VAL A 360 22.02 -5.96 2.95
C VAL A 360 21.65 -5.31 1.62
N ALA A 361 22.13 -5.86 0.50
CA ALA A 361 21.80 -5.30 -0.81
C ALA A 361 20.30 -5.40 -1.14
N ALA A 362 19.61 -6.46 -0.72
CA ALA A 362 18.17 -6.58 -0.91
C ALA A 362 17.40 -5.56 -0.06
N ARG A 363 17.92 -5.25 1.14
CA ARG A 363 17.39 -4.19 2.00
C ARG A 363 17.62 -2.81 1.41
N ASP A 364 18.82 -2.52 0.88
CA ASP A 364 19.09 -1.25 0.19
C ASP A 364 18.12 -1.05 -0.98
N ALA A 365 17.85 -2.11 -1.75
CA ALA A 365 16.87 -2.10 -2.81
C ALA A 365 15.44 -1.80 -2.29
N GLN A 366 15.03 -2.38 -1.15
CA GLN A 366 13.75 -2.05 -0.53
C GLN A 366 13.67 -0.60 -0.07
N VAL A 367 14.68 -0.10 0.63
CA VAL A 367 14.69 1.29 1.12
C VAL A 367 14.51 2.24 -0.05
N ALA A 368 15.24 2.01 -1.15
CA ALA A 368 15.09 2.80 -2.35
C ALA A 368 13.67 2.71 -2.97
N VAL A 369 13.04 1.53 -2.99
CA VAL A 369 11.64 1.38 -3.46
C VAL A 369 10.66 2.15 -2.57
N ILE A 370 10.85 2.10 -1.24
CA ILE A 370 9.99 2.82 -0.29
C ILE A 370 10.17 4.33 -0.46
N ASP A 371 11.40 4.81 -0.54
CA ASP A 371 11.73 6.22 -0.75
C ASP A 371 11.16 6.74 -2.08
N ASP A 372 11.14 5.90 -3.12
CA ASP A 372 10.56 6.22 -4.43
C ASP A 372 9.04 6.22 -4.44
N SER A 373 8.41 5.45 -3.55
CA SER A 373 6.95 5.28 -3.56
C SER A 373 6.20 6.57 -3.23
N GLU A 374 6.77 7.44 -2.39
CA GLU A 374 6.11 8.69 -1.95
C GLU A 374 6.18 9.82 -3.01
N PRO A 375 7.32 10.10 -3.66
CA PRO A 375 7.36 10.97 -4.83
C PRO A 375 6.43 10.48 -5.96
N LEU A 376 6.43 9.17 -6.23
CA LEU A 376 5.53 8.54 -7.21
C LEU A 376 4.05 8.60 -6.82
N ARG A 377 3.75 8.83 -5.54
CA ARG A 377 2.38 9.02 -5.04
C ARG A 377 1.91 10.46 -5.19
N LYS A 378 2.84 11.41 -5.16
CA LYS A 378 2.57 12.86 -5.18
C LYS A 378 2.54 13.44 -6.59
N GLY A 379 3.48 13.02 -7.44
CA GLY A 379 3.49 13.37 -8.87
C GLY A 379 2.51 12.50 -9.64
#